data_AF-A0A653KAX6-F1
#
_entry.id   AF-A0A653KAX6-F1
#
_cell.length_a   1.000
_cell.length_b   1.000
_cell.length_c   1.000
_cell.angle_alpha   90.00
_cell.angle_beta   90.00
_cell.angle_gamma   90.00
#
_symmetry.space_group_name_H-M   'P 1'
#
loop_
_entity.id
_entity.type
_entity.pdbx_description
1 polymer ?
#
loop_
_entity_poly.entity_id
_entity_poly.type
_entity_poly.pdbx_seq_one_letter_code
_entity_poly.pdbx_strand_id
1 'polypeptide(L)'
;MNEENNDNKKSNRELFLFTSDGSKAVLEYMRNLTPQVLVGSVWVLFSVRSIELSLSYQTIVFWVVTVSMGLLFLYIVISNMTDFIDKSSKHMDKKIKGIEGFKPCENPYNFRVWVRHLWETLKLVFKNEKVLFIEFIFTIIFLLIPTVVVLFIAAKQADDLYKALLGG
;
A
#
# COMPACT_ATOMS: atom_id res chain seq x y z
N MET A 1 -37.63 -26.59 -0.10
CA MET A 1 -37.38 -25.15 -0.04
C MET A 1 -35.95 -25.00 0.48
N ASN A 2 -34.98 -24.87 -0.42
CA ASN A 2 -33.56 -25.22 -0.20
C ASN A 2 -32.63 -24.10 -0.72
N GLU A 3 -33.06 -22.84 -0.60
CA GLU A 3 -32.36 -21.69 -1.16
C GLU A 3 -31.45 -20.98 -0.14
N GLU A 4 -31.79 -20.94 1.15
CA GLU A 4 -30.98 -20.24 2.18
C GLU A 4 -29.58 -20.84 2.41
N ASN A 5 -29.41 -22.15 2.18
CA ASN A 5 -28.11 -22.81 2.39
C ASN A 5 -27.13 -22.66 1.22
N ASN A 6 -27.59 -22.21 0.05
CA ASN A 6 -26.73 -22.06 -1.13
C ASN A 6 -26.05 -20.68 -1.18
N ASP A 7 -26.71 -19.64 -0.66
CA ASP A 7 -26.15 -18.28 -0.67
C ASP A 7 -25.01 -18.09 0.35
N ASN A 8 -25.12 -18.70 1.54
CA ASN A 8 -24.04 -18.68 2.54
C ASN A 8 -22.77 -19.41 2.07
N LYS A 9 -22.90 -20.42 1.22
CA LYS A 9 -21.76 -21.16 0.67
C LYS A 9 -21.10 -20.45 -0.52
N LYS A 10 -21.86 -19.60 -1.21
CA LYS A 10 -21.40 -18.80 -2.35
C LYS A 10 -20.68 -17.53 -1.88
N SER A 11 -21.17 -16.88 -0.83
CA SER A 11 -20.53 -15.71 -0.19
C SER A 11 -19.14 -16.02 0.37
N ASN A 12 -18.91 -17.24 0.87
CA ASN A 12 -17.60 -17.66 1.41
C ASN A 12 -16.45 -17.74 0.39
N ARG A 13 -16.74 -17.68 -0.92
CA ARG A 13 -15.72 -17.73 -1.99
C ARG A 13 -15.35 -16.37 -2.56
N GLU A 14 -16.00 -15.29 -2.13
CA GLU A 14 -15.67 -13.96 -2.61
C GLU A 14 -14.34 -13.50 -2.01
N LEU A 15 -13.36 -13.25 -2.89
CA LEU A 15 -12.11 -12.59 -2.53
C LEU A 15 -12.44 -11.16 -2.08
N PHE A 16 -11.85 -10.70 -0.97
CA PHE A 16 -12.03 -9.35 -0.43
C PHE A 16 -11.97 -8.26 -1.50
N LEU A 17 -10.97 -8.31 -2.38
CA LEU A 17 -10.78 -7.31 -3.43
C LEU A 17 -11.97 -7.16 -4.39
N PHE A 18 -12.83 -8.18 -4.49
CA PHE A 18 -14.05 -8.17 -5.30
C PHE A 18 -15.33 -8.01 -4.48
N THR A 19 -15.23 -7.89 -3.15
CA THR A 19 -16.37 -7.51 -2.30
C THR A 19 -16.65 -6.01 -2.42
N SER A 20 -17.84 -5.57 -2.03
CA SER A 20 -18.19 -4.13 -1.95
C SER A 20 -17.20 -3.35 -1.07
N ASP A 21 -16.78 -3.93 0.05
CA ASP A 21 -15.85 -3.27 0.98
C ASP A 21 -14.42 -3.21 0.44
N GLY A 22 -13.93 -4.30 -0.17
CA GLY A 22 -12.60 -4.31 -0.76
C GLY A 22 -12.49 -3.49 -2.04
N SER A 23 -13.52 -3.48 -2.89
CA SER A 23 -13.55 -2.58 -4.06
C SER A 23 -13.56 -1.11 -3.65
N LYS A 24 -14.31 -0.75 -2.59
CA LYS A 24 -14.24 0.59 -2.00
C LYS A 24 -12.86 0.92 -1.45
N ALA A 25 -12.21 0.00 -0.73
CA ALA A 25 -10.86 0.19 -0.23
C ALA A 25 -9.83 0.37 -1.36
N VAL A 26 -9.94 -0.39 -2.44
CA VAL A 26 -9.10 -0.24 -3.64
C VAL A 26 -9.35 1.12 -4.30
N LEU A 27 -10.61 1.53 -4.46
CA LEU A 27 -10.94 2.83 -5.05
C LEU A 27 -10.42 4.00 -4.20
N GLU A 28 -10.54 3.93 -2.87
CA GLU A 28 -9.98 4.92 -1.97
C GLU A 28 -8.45 4.97 -2.05
N TYR A 29 -7.80 3.81 -2.08
CA TYR A 29 -6.35 3.70 -2.27
C TYR A 29 -5.91 4.31 -3.60
N MET A 30 -6.60 3.99 -4.70
CA MET A 30 -6.35 4.52 -6.05
C MET A 30 -6.60 6.04 -6.12
N ARG A 31 -7.67 6.54 -5.49
CA ARG A 31 -8.00 7.97 -5.44
C ARG A 31 -6.90 8.78 -4.76
N ASN A 32 -6.23 8.19 -3.76
CA ASN A 32 -5.13 8.83 -3.06
C ASN A 32 -3.80 8.76 -3.83
N LEU A 33 -3.70 8.02 -4.95
CA LEU A 33 -2.49 7.99 -5.77
C LEU A 33 -2.28 9.30 -6.54
N THR A 34 -3.35 9.94 -7.02
CA THR A 34 -3.25 11.22 -7.74
C THR A 34 -2.56 12.32 -6.92
N PRO A 35 -2.98 12.62 -5.67
CA PRO A 35 -2.26 13.59 -4.85
C PRO A 35 -0.84 13.11 -4.49
N GLN A 36 -0.58 11.81 -4.34
CA GLN A 36 0.79 11.29 -4.15
C GLN A 36 1.69 11.57 -5.36
N VAL A 37 1.20 11.32 -6.58
CA VAL A 37 1.95 11.62 -7.81
C VAL A 37 2.26 13.11 -7.91
N LEU A 38 1.29 13.98 -7.60
CA LEU A 38 1.48 15.42 -7.66
C LEU A 38 2.49 15.92 -6.62
N VAL A 39 2.37 15.48 -5.36
CA VAL A 39 3.35 15.85 -4.32
C VAL A 39 4.73 15.28 -4.65
N GLY A 40 4.78 14.04 -5.16
CA GLY A 40 5.99 13.37 -5.58
C GLY A 40 6.70 14.07 -6.74
N SER A 41 5.96 14.50 -7.77
CA SER A 41 6.56 15.17 -8.94
C SER A 41 7.14 16.54 -8.56
N VAL A 42 6.44 17.30 -7.71
CA VAL A 42 6.98 18.57 -7.16
C VAL A 42 8.22 18.30 -6.31
N TRP A 43 8.20 17.28 -5.44
CA TRP A 43 9.37 16.91 -4.65
C TRP A 43 10.58 16.53 -5.52
N VAL A 44 10.38 15.73 -6.59
CA VAL A 44 11.46 15.38 -7.53
C VAL A 44 12.02 16.62 -8.20
N LEU A 45 11.17 17.55 -8.66
CA LEU A 45 11.62 18.80 -9.27
C LEU A 45 12.46 19.64 -8.30
N PHE A 46 12.03 19.78 -7.05
CA PHE A 46 12.80 20.46 -6.01
C PHE A 46 14.11 19.74 -5.70
N SER A 47 14.12 18.42 -5.74
CA SER A 47 15.32 17.60 -5.52
C SER A 47 16.35 17.82 -6.64
N VAL A 48 15.94 17.74 -7.90
CA VAL A 48 16.80 18.03 -9.05
C VAL A 48 17.36 19.45 -8.95
N ARG A 49 16.50 20.44 -8.70
CA ARG A 49 16.92 21.84 -8.60
C ARG A 49 17.87 22.08 -7.43
N SER A 50 17.71 21.37 -6.32
CA SER A 50 18.57 21.52 -5.13
C SER A 50 20.00 21.05 -5.36
N ILE A 51 20.22 20.14 -6.31
CA ILE A 51 21.54 19.59 -6.66
C ILE A 51 22.30 20.54 -7.60
N GLU A 52 21.59 21.31 -8.43
CA GLU A 52 22.18 22.27 -9.37
C GLU A 52 22.64 23.58 -8.72
N LEU A 53 22.18 23.87 -7.49
CA LEU A 53 22.47 25.12 -6.82
C LEU A 53 23.86 25.10 -6.15
N SER A 54 24.60 26.20 -6.29
CA SER A 54 25.87 26.40 -5.59
C SER A 54 25.66 26.51 -4.08
N LEU A 55 26.68 26.16 -3.29
CA LEU A 55 26.57 26.09 -1.84
C LEU A 55 26.46 27.51 -1.24
N SER A 56 25.28 27.85 -0.74
CA SER A 56 24.94 29.14 -0.13
C SER A 56 23.93 28.95 1.00
N TYR A 57 23.75 29.95 1.87
CA TYR A 57 22.73 29.90 2.92
C TYR A 57 21.31 29.71 2.35
N GLN A 58 21.00 30.34 1.21
CA GLN A 58 19.72 30.16 0.52
C GLN A 58 19.55 28.72 0.01
N THR A 59 20.63 28.12 -0.48
CA THR A 59 20.65 26.72 -0.93
C THR A 59 20.40 25.75 0.23
N ILE A 60 20.91 26.04 1.43
CA ILE A 60 20.65 25.24 2.64
C ILE A 60 19.16 25.31 3.02
N VAL A 61 18.57 26.51 3.03
CA VAL A 61 17.13 26.68 3.30
C VAL A 61 16.30 25.92 2.26
N PHE A 62 16.68 26.00 0.98
CA PHE A 62 16.04 25.26 -0.09
C PHE A 62 16.12 23.74 0.13
N TRP A 63 17.28 23.22 0.55
CA TRP A 63 17.47 21.81 0.91
C TRP A 63 16.56 21.36 2.05
N VAL A 64 16.39 22.19 3.10
CA VAL A 64 15.48 21.88 4.22
C VAL A 64 14.03 21.76 3.73
N VAL A 65 13.60 22.64 2.83
CA VAL A 65 12.27 22.57 2.21
C VAL A 65 12.13 21.28 1.39
N THR A 66 13.10 20.97 0.53
CA THR A 66 13.11 19.73 -0.28
C THR A 66 13.03 18.47 0.57
N VAL A 67 13.80 18.39 1.67
CA VAL A 67 13.75 17.26 2.61
C VAL A 67 12.39 17.18 3.29
N SER A 68 11.83 18.32 3.73
CA SER A 68 10.50 18.36 4.36
C SER A 68 9.40 17.88 3.42
N MET A 69 9.48 18.24 2.14
CA MET A 69 8.56 17.73 1.11
C MET A 69 8.72 16.22 0.89
N GLY A 70 9.95 15.70 0.91
CA GLY A 70 10.21 14.26 0.84
C GLY A 70 9.61 13.50 2.02
N LEU A 71 9.75 14.02 3.25
CA LEU A 71 9.12 13.44 4.43
C LEU A 71 7.59 13.46 4.34
N LEU A 72 7.00 14.56 3.87
CA LEU A 72 5.56 14.65 3.63
C LEU A 72 5.09 13.63 2.59
N PHE A 73 5.80 13.50 1.48
CA PHE A 73 5.51 12.52 0.44
C PHE A 73 5.52 11.08 1.01
N LEU A 74 6.59 10.72 1.73
CA LEU A 74 6.71 9.41 2.37
C LEU A 74 5.58 9.17 3.38
N TYR A 75 5.23 10.18 4.18
CA TYR A 75 4.12 10.10 5.11
C TYR A 75 2.78 9.81 4.41
N ILE A 76 2.47 10.50 3.30
CA ILE A 76 1.24 10.28 2.53
C ILE A 76 1.22 8.87 1.92
N VAL A 77 2.35 8.41 1.38
CA VAL A 77 2.49 7.05 0.82
C VAL A 77 2.25 6.00 1.89
N ILE A 78 2.97 6.09 3.02
CA ILE A 78 2.84 5.15 4.14
C ILE A 78 1.42 5.19 4.71
N SER A 79 0.84 6.38 4.92
CA SER A 79 -0.52 6.51 5.45
C SER A 79 -1.56 5.84 4.53
N ASN A 80 -1.44 5.99 3.21
CA ASN A 80 -2.35 5.34 2.27
C ASN A 80 -2.18 3.82 2.26
N MET A 81 -0.93 3.34 2.35
CA MET A 81 -0.64 1.91 2.47
C MET A 81 -1.20 1.33 3.77
N THR A 82 -1.01 2.01 4.90
CA THR A 82 -1.48 1.56 6.21
C THR A 82 -3.01 1.50 6.27
N ASP A 83 -3.72 2.48 5.71
CA ASP A 83 -5.18 2.46 5.66
C ASP A 83 -5.71 1.27 4.83
N PHE A 84 -5.09 0.99 3.68
CA PHE A 84 -5.44 -0.18 2.88
C PHE A 84 -5.12 -1.51 3.59
N ILE A 85 -3.95 -1.60 4.24
CA ILE A 85 -3.54 -2.77 5.03
C ILE A 85 -4.50 -3.01 6.20
N ASP A 86 -4.91 -1.97 6.92
CA ASP A 86 -5.85 -2.10 8.04
C ASP A 86 -7.20 -2.68 7.59
N LYS A 87 -7.75 -2.15 6.49
CA LYS A 87 -9.00 -2.65 5.90
C LYS A 87 -8.89 -4.11 5.44
N SER A 88 -7.81 -4.45 4.74
CA SER A 88 -7.58 -5.83 4.27
C SER A 88 -7.31 -6.80 5.43
N SER A 89 -6.51 -6.39 6.42
CA SER A 89 -6.15 -7.22 7.57
C SER A 89 -7.35 -7.53 8.45
N LYS A 90 -8.26 -6.57 8.67
CA LYS A 90 -9.51 -6.80 9.44
C LYS A 90 -10.40 -7.86 8.79
N HIS A 91 -10.46 -7.88 7.46
CA HIS A 91 -11.21 -8.91 6.74
C HIS A 91 -10.52 -10.27 6.82
N MET A 92 -9.20 -10.32 6.60
CA MET A 92 -8.43 -11.56 6.71
C MET A 92 -8.46 -12.14 8.12
N ASP A 93 -8.32 -11.32 9.16
CA ASP A 93 -8.33 -11.76 10.56
C ASP A 93 -9.66 -12.45 10.94
N LYS A 94 -10.80 -11.92 10.47
CA LYS A 94 -12.11 -12.57 10.65
C LYS A 94 -12.16 -13.96 10.03
N LYS A 95 -11.60 -14.14 8.83
CA LYS A 95 -11.57 -15.44 8.14
C LYS A 95 -10.55 -16.40 8.77
N ILE A 96 -9.37 -15.92 9.16
CA ILE A 96 -8.28 -16.74 9.74
C ILE A 96 -8.69 -17.33 11.09
N LYS A 97 -9.40 -16.57 11.93
CA LYS A 97 -9.90 -17.04 13.23
C LYS A 97 -10.88 -18.22 13.12
N GLY A 98 -11.53 -18.37 11.96
CA GLY A 98 -12.42 -19.50 11.67
C GLY A 98 -11.69 -20.77 11.23
N ILE A 99 -10.37 -20.73 11.00
CA ILE A 99 -9.61 -21.88 10.51
C ILE A 99 -9.18 -22.76 11.69
N GLU A 100 -9.49 -24.05 11.60
CA GLU A 100 -9.08 -25.05 12.59
C GLU A 100 -7.55 -25.09 12.74
N GLY A 101 -7.09 -25.00 13.99
CA GLY A 101 -5.67 -25.00 14.34
C GLY A 101 -4.99 -23.63 14.36
N PHE A 102 -5.70 -22.53 14.07
CA PHE A 102 -5.16 -21.19 14.24
C PHE A 102 -4.87 -20.90 15.73
N LYS A 103 -3.71 -20.32 16.00
CA LYS A 103 -3.32 -19.83 17.33
C LYS A 103 -2.95 -18.35 17.21
N PRO A 104 -3.37 -17.50 18.16
CA PRO A 104 -2.97 -16.09 18.19
C PRO A 104 -1.49 -15.93 18.56
N CYS A 105 -0.91 -14.79 18.19
CA CYS A 105 0.50 -14.52 18.44
C CYS A 105 0.75 -14.17 19.91
N GLU A 106 1.51 -15.02 20.60
CA GLU A 106 1.85 -14.85 22.01
C GLU A 106 2.73 -13.62 22.27
N ASN A 107 3.59 -13.25 21.31
CA ASN A 107 4.46 -12.08 21.43
C ASN A 107 4.63 -11.34 20.08
N PRO A 108 3.72 -10.39 19.77
CA PRO A 108 3.77 -9.65 18.51
C PRO A 108 4.93 -8.65 18.43
N TYR A 109 5.53 -8.25 19.55
CA TYR A 109 6.61 -7.27 19.60
C TYR A 109 7.99 -7.87 19.29
N ASN A 110 8.14 -9.20 19.41
CA ASN A 110 9.37 -9.86 19.03
C ASN A 110 9.33 -10.21 17.53
N PHE A 111 10.14 -9.50 16.73
CA PHE A 111 10.21 -9.67 15.28
C PHE A 111 10.40 -11.14 14.85
N ARG A 112 11.28 -11.90 15.53
CA ARG A 112 11.54 -13.31 15.17
C ARG A 112 10.31 -14.18 15.42
N VAL A 113 9.61 -13.95 16.53
CA VAL A 113 8.39 -14.68 16.89
C VAL A 113 7.25 -14.30 15.93
N TRP A 114 7.13 -13.02 15.60
CA TRP A 114 6.16 -12.49 14.66
C TRP A 114 6.36 -13.07 13.25
N VAL A 115 7.59 -13.08 12.72
CA VAL A 115 7.88 -13.67 11.40
C VAL A 115 7.59 -15.16 11.39
N ARG A 116 7.98 -15.90 12.44
CA ARG A 116 7.70 -17.34 12.54
C ARG A 116 6.19 -17.60 12.54
N HIS A 117 5.45 -16.84 13.33
CA HIS A 117 4.00 -16.93 13.39
C HIS A 117 3.37 -16.62 12.03
N LEU A 118 3.79 -15.55 11.36
CA LEU A 118 3.30 -15.20 10.03
C LEU A 118 3.49 -16.37 9.05
N TRP A 119 4.65 -17.04 9.10
CA TRP A 119 4.94 -18.21 8.28
C TRP A 119 4.05 -19.41 8.61
N GLU A 120 3.82 -19.68 9.90
CA GLU A 120 2.95 -20.77 10.36
C GLU A 120 1.49 -20.51 9.98
N THR A 121 1.00 -19.28 10.15
CA THR A 121 -0.34 -18.87 9.71
C THR A 121 -0.48 -18.97 8.20
N LEU A 122 0.50 -18.51 7.42
CA LEU A 122 0.48 -18.64 5.96
C LEU A 122 0.46 -20.11 5.51
N LYS A 123 1.24 -20.99 6.15
CA LYS A 123 1.20 -22.43 5.87
C LYS A 123 -0.15 -23.04 6.19
N LEU A 124 -0.77 -22.63 7.30
CA LEU A 124 -2.08 -23.11 7.74
C LEU A 124 -3.18 -22.65 6.78
N VAL A 125 -3.17 -21.37 6.40
CA VAL A 125 -4.07 -20.80 5.39
C VAL A 125 -3.88 -21.50 4.04
N PHE A 126 -2.65 -21.73 3.60
CA PHE A 126 -2.40 -22.43 2.32
C PHE A 126 -2.97 -23.85 2.28
N LYS A 127 -2.94 -24.56 3.42
CA LYS A 127 -3.47 -25.92 3.53
C LYS A 127 -5.00 -25.95 3.59
N ASN A 128 -5.61 -25.06 4.35
CA ASN A 128 -7.04 -25.12 4.68
C ASN A 128 -7.91 -24.20 3.81
N GLU A 129 -7.41 -23.02 3.44
CA GLU A 129 -8.16 -21.95 2.77
C GLU A 129 -7.34 -21.28 1.65
N LYS A 130 -7.17 -21.99 0.53
CA LYS A 130 -6.37 -21.52 -0.63
C LYS A 130 -6.84 -20.18 -1.21
N VAL A 131 -8.15 -19.88 -1.13
CA VAL A 131 -8.72 -18.61 -1.61
C VAL A 131 -8.17 -17.44 -0.79
N LEU A 132 -8.11 -17.59 0.54
CA LEU A 132 -7.55 -16.57 1.42
C LEU A 132 -6.03 -16.38 1.18
N PHE A 133 -5.30 -17.46 0.87
CA PHE A 133 -3.89 -17.36 0.50
C PHE A 133 -3.69 -16.53 -0.78
N ILE A 134 -4.50 -16.79 -1.81
CA ILE A 134 -4.45 -16.03 -3.06
C ILE A 134 -4.82 -14.56 -2.83
N GLU A 135 -5.80 -14.29 -1.97
CA GLU A 135 -6.22 -12.94 -1.57
C GLU A 135 -5.09 -12.16 -0.88
N PHE A 136 -4.32 -12.82 -0.01
CA PHE A 136 -3.13 -12.24 0.61
C PHE A 136 -2.08 -11.85 -0.44
N ILE A 137 -1.80 -12.72 -1.41
CA ILE A 137 -0.86 -12.43 -2.50
C ILE A 137 -1.35 -11.25 -3.35
N PHE A 138 -2.63 -11.24 -3.75
CA PHE A 138 -3.17 -10.11 -4.52
C PHE A 138 -3.14 -8.81 -3.72
N THR A 139 -3.40 -8.84 -2.42
CA THR A 139 -3.30 -7.66 -1.55
C THR A 139 -1.88 -7.08 -1.58
N ILE A 140 -0.84 -7.92 -1.50
CA ILE A 140 0.55 -7.49 -1.63
C ILE A 140 0.81 -6.87 -3.00
N ILE A 141 0.33 -7.51 -4.08
CA ILE A 141 0.50 -7.00 -5.45
C ILE A 141 -0.18 -5.63 -5.61
N PHE A 142 -1.41 -5.48 -5.12
CA PHE A 142 -2.17 -4.22 -5.15
C PHE A 142 -1.56 -3.13 -4.28
N LEU A 143 -0.79 -3.49 -3.26
CA LEU A 143 -0.04 -2.53 -2.47
C LEU A 143 1.21 -2.04 -3.24
N LEU A 144 1.98 -3.00 -3.81
CA LEU A 144 3.28 -2.72 -4.42
C LEU A 144 3.18 -2.06 -5.80
N ILE A 145 2.35 -2.60 -6.70
CA ILE A 145 2.27 -2.11 -8.08
C ILE A 145 1.93 -0.61 -8.12
N PRO A 146 0.85 -0.13 -7.48
CA PRO A 146 0.50 1.28 -7.56
C PRO A 146 1.53 2.18 -6.90
N THR A 147 2.19 1.73 -5.83
CA THR A 147 3.28 2.49 -5.18
C THR A 147 4.47 2.67 -6.13
N VAL A 148 4.87 1.60 -6.82
CA VAL A 148 5.93 1.65 -7.83
C VAL A 148 5.52 2.56 -9.00
N VAL A 149 4.28 2.44 -9.48
CA VAL A 149 3.73 3.29 -10.54
C VAL A 149 3.73 4.76 -10.14
N VAL A 150 3.36 5.10 -8.89
CA VAL A 150 3.43 6.48 -8.38
C VAL A 150 4.84 7.04 -8.49
N LEU A 151 5.87 6.28 -8.11
CA LEU A 151 7.26 6.71 -8.20
C LEU A 151 7.70 6.96 -9.65
N PHE A 152 7.38 6.03 -10.56
CA PHE A 152 7.69 6.18 -11.99
C PHE A 152 6.97 7.37 -12.63
N ILE A 153 5.67 7.55 -12.34
CA ILE A 153 4.89 8.66 -12.90
C ILE A 153 5.36 9.99 -12.31
N ALA A 154 5.65 10.06 -11.00
CA ALA A 154 6.18 11.26 -10.37
C ALA A 154 7.50 11.70 -11.02
N ALA A 155 8.42 10.75 -11.26
CA ALA A 155 9.67 11.03 -11.96
C ALA A 155 9.44 11.50 -13.41
N LYS A 156 8.54 10.84 -14.15
CA LYS A 156 8.19 11.24 -15.52
C LYS A 156 7.56 12.64 -15.57
N GLN A 157 6.61 12.93 -14.68
CA GLN A 157 5.98 14.25 -14.60
C GLN A 157 6.98 15.33 -14.24
N ALA A 158 7.95 15.04 -13.38
CA ALA A 158 9.01 15.99 -13.07
C ALA A 158 9.90 16.28 -14.29
N ASP A 159 10.23 15.27 -15.10
CA ASP A 159 10.95 15.44 -16.37
C ASP A 159 10.14 16.28 -17.38
N ASP A 160 8.85 15.95 -17.56
CA ASP A 160 7.95 16.70 -18.45
C ASP A 160 7.81 18.17 -17.99
N LEU A 161 7.68 18.40 -16.68
CA LEU A 161 7.59 19.74 -16.09
C LEU A 161 8.90 20.54 -16.21
N TYR A 162 10.04 19.87 -16.03
CA TYR A 162 11.36 20.47 -16.22
C TYR A 162 11.58 20.91 -17.67
N LYS A 163 11.21 20.08 -18.64
CA LYS A 163 11.25 20.42 -20.08
C LYS A 163 10.33 21.59 -20.43
N ALA A 164 9.11 21.60 -19.89
CA ALA A 164 8.15 22.69 -20.12
C ALA A 164 8.65 24.04 -19.57
N LEU A 165 9.31 24.05 -18.41
CA LEU A 165 9.86 25.27 -17.79
C LEU A 165 11.07 25.85 -18.54
N LEU A 166 11.81 25.01 -19.29
CA LEU A 166 12.98 25.43 -20.07
C LEU A 166 12.66 25.74 -21.54
N GLY A 167 11.40 25.64 -21.96
CA GLY A 167 10.97 26.00 -23.32
C GLY A 167 11.32 24.97 -24.39
N GLY A 168 11.13 23.67 -24.10
CA GLY A 168 11.10 22.63 -25.11
C GLY A 168 9.90 22.73 -26.06
#